data_AF-A0AAQ1Z8I6-F1
#
_entry.id   AF-A0AAQ1Z8I6-F1
#
_cell.length_a   1.000
_cell.length_b   1.000
_cell.length_c   1.000
_cell.angle_alpha   90.00
_cell.angle_beta   90.00
_cell.angle_gamma   90.00
#
_symmetry.space_group_name_H-M   'P 1'
#
loop_
_entity.id
_entity.type
_entity.pdbx_description
1 polymer ?
#
loop_
_entity_poly.entity_id
_entity_poly.type
_entity_poly.pdbx_seq_one_letter_code
_entity_poly.pdbx_strand_id
1 'polypeptide(L)'
;MQRVAIVGDGPAALSTAERLIGAGMCVDLVCAKPAPFGLLRRFARLAGVRHEAAASPCPVGTTPRLRLFGNVRVGEGREADITARELSQLAAHCDRRLLPLELAARGVAFTSWEGLCQPTEQPEDWATVTRRAQLAPVCF
;
A
#
# COMPACT_ATOMS: atom_id res chain seq x y z
N MET A 1 -5.04 7.26 12.75
CA MET A 1 -4.56 6.11 11.95
C MET A 1 -3.76 6.68 10.80
N GLN A 2 -2.46 6.37 10.68
CA GLN A 2 -1.59 6.97 9.66
C GLN A 2 -1.62 6.13 8.37
N ARG A 3 -1.75 6.80 7.23
CA ARG A 3 -1.69 6.20 5.88
C ARG A 3 -0.45 6.70 5.14
N VAL A 4 0.31 5.76 4.58
CA VAL A 4 1.57 6.02 3.87
C VAL A 4 1.38 5.65 2.40
N ALA A 5 1.81 6.53 1.50
CA ALA A 5 1.87 6.22 0.08
C ALA A 5 3.28 5.77 -0.31
N ILE A 6 3.38 4.67 -1.06
CA ILE A 6 4.62 4.13 -1.61
C ILE A 6 4.51 4.18 -3.13
N VAL A 7 5.52 4.76 -3.78
CA VAL A 7 5.62 4.81 -5.23
C VAL A 7 6.47 3.66 -5.72
N GLY A 8 5.91 2.83 -6.60
CA GLY A 8 6.57 1.68 -7.23
C GLY A 8 6.03 0.33 -6.76
N ASP A 9 6.30 -0.70 -7.56
CA ASP A 9 5.85 -2.08 -7.35
C ASP A 9 6.99 -3.10 -7.24
N GLY A 10 8.23 -2.62 -7.07
CA GLY A 10 9.42 -3.45 -6.93
C GLY A 10 9.59 -4.07 -5.52
N PRO A 11 10.52 -5.03 -5.35
CA PRO A 11 10.72 -5.74 -4.09
C PRO A 11 10.91 -4.85 -2.85
N ALA A 12 11.61 -3.72 -3.00
CA ALA A 12 11.82 -2.76 -1.91
C ALA A 12 10.51 -2.09 -1.46
N ALA A 13 9.67 -1.69 -2.41
CA ALA A 13 8.36 -1.13 -2.14
C ALA A 13 7.45 -2.15 -1.42
N LEU A 14 7.50 -3.41 -1.88
CA LEU A 14 6.71 -4.49 -1.27
C LEU A 14 7.16 -4.82 0.15
N SER A 15 8.46 -4.96 0.38
CA SER A 15 9.00 -5.23 1.71
C SER A 15 8.71 -4.08 2.68
N THR A 16 8.76 -2.83 2.18
CA THR A 16 8.38 -1.65 2.95
C THR A 16 6.89 -1.68 3.31
N ALA A 17 6.02 -2.01 2.35
CA ALA A 17 4.58 -2.15 2.60
C ALA A 17 4.28 -3.21 3.66
N GLU A 18 4.88 -4.40 3.56
CA GLU A 18 4.72 -5.49 4.53
C GLU A 18 5.08 -5.03 5.95
N ARG A 19 6.23 -4.36 6.12
CA ARG A 19 6.69 -3.84 7.41
C ARG A 19 5.76 -2.78 7.98
N LEU A 20 5.34 -1.80 7.17
CA LEU A 20 4.44 -0.74 7.62
C LEU A 20 3.07 -1.28 8.02
N ILE A 21 2.55 -2.27 7.27
CA ILE A 21 1.30 -2.95 7.62
C ILE A 21 1.46 -3.76 8.93
N GLY A 22 2.59 -4.46 9.09
CA GLY A 22 2.96 -5.14 10.34
C GLY A 22 3.01 -4.19 11.54
N ALA A 23 3.50 -2.96 11.33
CA ALA A 23 3.47 -1.88 12.30
C ALA A 23 2.07 -1.33 12.63
N GLY A 24 1.02 -1.80 11.95
CA GLY A 24 -0.34 -1.32 12.12
C GLY A 24 -0.69 -0.07 11.30
N MET A 25 0.13 0.31 10.31
CA MET A 25 -0.17 1.42 9.40
C MET A 25 -1.07 0.97 8.23
N CYS A 26 -1.60 1.95 7.49
CA CYS A 26 -2.19 1.72 6.18
C CYS A 26 -1.25 2.15 5.07
N VAL A 27 -1.26 1.40 3.97
CA VAL A 27 -0.37 1.62 2.84
C VAL A 27 -1.18 1.72 1.55
N ASP A 28 -0.89 2.75 0.77
CA ASP A 28 -1.28 2.86 -0.63
C ASP A 28 -0.03 2.63 -1.48
N LEU A 29 -0.07 1.63 -2.35
CA LEU A 29 1.02 1.36 -3.28
C LEU A 29 0.59 1.80 -4.69
N VAL A 30 1.33 2.76 -5.24
CA VAL A 30 1.00 3.42 -6.51
C VAL A 30 2.07 3.07 -7.54
N CYS A 31 1.68 2.54 -8.69
CA CYS A 31 2.63 2.18 -9.74
C CYS A 31 2.14 2.54 -11.15
N ALA A 32 3.11 2.83 -12.02
CA ALA A 32 2.84 3.16 -13.42
C ALA A 32 2.35 1.94 -14.24
N LYS A 33 2.55 0.71 -13.74
CA LYS A 33 2.11 -0.50 -14.45
C LYS A 33 0.61 -0.75 -14.18
N PRO A 34 -0.19 -1.19 -15.17
CA PRO A 34 -1.62 -1.44 -15.00
C PRO A 34 -1.97 -2.50 -13.96
N ALA A 35 -1.08 -3.47 -13.73
CA ALA A 35 -1.21 -4.40 -12.64
C ALA A 35 0.17 -4.52 -11.98
N PRO A 36 0.31 -4.24 -10.69
CA PRO A 36 1.55 -4.51 -10.01
C PRO A 36 1.79 -6.03 -10.00
N PHE A 37 2.80 -6.48 -10.74
CA PHE A 37 3.09 -7.90 -10.94
C PHE A 37 3.47 -8.58 -9.60
N GLY A 38 2.86 -9.74 -9.30
CA GLY A 38 3.21 -10.59 -8.14
C GLY A 38 2.56 -10.21 -6.79
N LEU A 39 1.88 -9.07 -6.71
CA LEU A 39 1.29 -8.53 -5.47
C LEU A 39 0.06 -9.30 -4.97
N LEU A 40 -0.86 -9.65 -5.86
CA LEU A 40 -2.09 -10.34 -5.50
C LEU A 40 -1.80 -11.72 -4.89
N ARG A 41 -0.78 -12.44 -5.38
CA ARG A 41 -0.42 -13.76 -4.85
C ARG A 41 0.19 -13.71 -3.44
N ARG A 42 1.09 -12.74 -3.17
CA ARG A 42 1.74 -12.62 -1.85
C ARG A 42 0.78 -12.14 -0.77
N PHE A 43 -0.04 -11.14 -1.08
CA PHE A 43 -0.98 -10.55 -0.11
C PHE A 43 -2.31 -11.30 0.00
N ALA A 44 -2.77 -12.03 -1.03
CA ALA A 44 -3.89 -12.96 -0.88
C ALA A 44 -3.59 -14.05 0.16
N ARG A 45 -2.32 -14.49 0.25
CA ARG A 45 -1.87 -15.45 1.27
C ARG A 45 -1.90 -14.85 2.69
N LEU A 46 -1.53 -13.58 2.83
CA LEU A 46 -1.59 -12.85 4.11
C LEU A 46 -3.03 -12.54 4.55
N ALA A 47 -3.95 -12.37 3.59
CA ALA A 47 -5.38 -12.20 3.86
C ALA A 47 -6.10 -13.51 4.24
N GLY A 48 -5.38 -14.64 4.36
CA GLY A 48 -5.97 -15.95 4.69
C GLY A 48 -6.84 -16.55 3.57
N VAL A 49 -6.84 -15.98 2.37
CA VAL A 49 -7.76 -16.36 1.30
C VAL A 49 -7.12 -17.46 0.44
N ARG A 50 -7.60 -18.70 0.59
CA ARG A 50 -7.15 -19.89 -0.18
C ARG A 50 -7.74 -19.97 -1.59
N HIS A 51 -8.69 -19.10 -1.94
CA HIS A 51 -9.31 -19.06 -3.26
C HIS A 51 -8.95 -17.77 -3.98
N GLU A 52 -8.83 -17.86 -5.31
CA GLU A 52 -8.69 -16.72 -6.22
C GLU A 52 -9.73 -15.65 -5.88
N ALA A 53 -9.31 -14.66 -5.10
CA ALA A 53 -10.20 -13.62 -4.64
C ALA A 53 -10.50 -12.72 -5.84
N ALA A 54 -11.72 -12.83 -6.37
CA ALA A 54 -12.33 -11.71 -7.06
C ALA A 54 -12.09 -10.45 -6.21
N ALA A 55 -11.68 -9.36 -6.86
CA ALA A 55 -11.34 -8.07 -6.27
C ALA A 55 -12.57 -7.41 -5.61
N SER A 56 -13.12 -8.04 -4.57
CA SER A 56 -14.23 -7.50 -3.81
C SER A 56 -13.68 -6.45 -2.86
N PRO A 57 -14.13 -5.19 -2.95
CA PRO A 57 -13.66 -4.13 -2.08
C PRO A 57 -13.92 -4.47 -0.61
N CYS A 58 -13.10 -3.91 0.28
CA CYS A 58 -13.25 -4.12 1.71
C CYS A 58 -14.68 -3.77 2.17
N PRO A 59 -15.34 -4.60 3.00
CA PRO A 59 -16.72 -4.38 3.44
C PRO A 59 -16.93 -2.98 4.05
N VAL A 60 -18.14 -2.45 3.91
CA VAL A 60 -18.50 -1.15 4.50
C VAL A 60 -18.27 -1.20 6.02
N GLY A 61 -17.59 -0.18 6.56
CA GLY A 61 -17.21 -0.13 7.98
C GLY A 61 -15.83 -0.71 8.29
N THR A 62 -15.14 -1.32 7.32
CA THR A 62 -13.75 -1.77 7.47
C THR A 62 -12.77 -0.75 6.88
N THR A 63 -11.52 -0.77 7.37
CA THR A 63 -10.46 0.10 6.82
C THR A 63 -9.44 -0.75 6.05
N PRO A 64 -9.29 -0.55 4.73
CA PRO A 64 -8.30 -1.28 3.95
C PRO A 64 -6.89 -0.87 4.38
N ARG A 65 -6.11 -1.83 4.90
CA ARG A 65 -4.72 -1.59 5.28
C ARG A 65 -3.78 -1.61 4.09
N LEU A 66 -4.11 -2.32 3.03
CA LEU A 66 -3.38 -2.26 1.77
C LEU A 66 -4.31 -1.87 0.63
N ARG A 67 -3.91 -0.85 -0.13
CA ARG A 67 -4.55 -0.48 -1.39
C ARG A 67 -3.50 -0.41 -2.49
N LEU A 68 -3.87 -0.85 -3.68
CA LEU A 68 -3.03 -0.85 -4.86
C LEU A 68 -3.67 0.04 -5.91
N PHE A 69 -2.89 0.93 -6.50
CA PHE A 69 -3.28 1.79 -7.60
C PHE A 69 -2.32 1.58 -8.76
N GLY A 70 -2.78 0.91 -9.81
CA GLY A 70 -2.01 0.67 -11.02
C GLY A 70 -2.37 1.66 -12.13
N ASN A 71 -1.48 1.75 -13.12
CA ASN A 71 -1.57 2.70 -14.23
C ASN A 71 -1.53 4.18 -13.78
N VAL A 72 -0.79 4.49 -12.71
CA VAL A 72 -0.63 5.87 -12.20
C VAL A 72 0.84 6.25 -12.20
N ARG A 73 1.20 7.26 -12.97
CA ARG A 73 2.54 7.83 -13.05
C ARG A 73 2.69 8.94 -12.01
N VAL A 74 3.55 8.70 -11.02
CA VAL A 74 3.89 9.70 -10.02
C VAL A 74 5.19 10.41 -10.41
N GLY A 75 5.19 11.74 -10.46
CA GLY A 75 6.37 12.53 -10.82
C GLY A 75 6.07 14.03 -10.95
N GLU A 76 7.06 14.80 -11.41
CA GLU A 76 6.97 16.27 -11.57
C GLU A 76 6.86 16.71 -13.05
N GLY A 77 6.82 15.74 -13.99
CA GLY A 77 6.85 15.99 -15.43
C GLY A 77 5.46 16.10 -16.07
N ARG A 78 5.41 16.47 -17.35
CA ARG A 78 4.16 16.56 -18.13
C ARG A 78 3.41 15.22 -18.30
N GLU A 79 4.12 14.11 -18.16
CA GLU A 79 3.56 12.76 -18.23
C GLU A 79 3.14 12.21 -16.86
N ALA A 80 3.30 13.00 -15.79
CA ALA A 80 2.88 12.61 -14.46
C ALA A 80 1.38 12.86 -14.28
N ASP A 81 0.69 11.86 -13.76
CA ASP A 81 -0.73 11.94 -13.41
C ASP A 81 -0.91 12.68 -12.08
N ILE A 82 0.05 12.53 -11.17
CA ILE A 82 0.06 13.13 -9.83
C ILE A 82 1.50 13.35 -9.33
N THR A 83 1.72 14.41 -8.56
CA THR A 83 3.02 14.65 -7.91
C THR A 83 3.16 13.88 -6.60
N ALA A 84 4.39 13.66 -6.14
CA ALA A 84 4.64 13.02 -4.85
C ALA A 84 4.10 13.86 -3.69
N ARG A 85 4.13 15.20 -3.84
CA ARG A 85 3.59 16.14 -2.86
C ARG A 85 2.07 16.01 -2.73
N GLU A 86 1.35 16.00 -3.84
CA GLU A 86 -0.11 15.84 -3.85
C GLU A 86 -0.51 14.49 -3.27
N LEU A 87 0.19 13.42 -3.66
CA LEU A 87 -0.05 12.07 -3.13
C LEU A 87 0.14 12.01 -1.61
N SER A 88 1.20 12.65 -1.10
CA SER A 88 1.45 12.77 0.35
C SER A 88 0.35 13.55 1.07
N GLN A 89 -0.13 14.65 0.48
CA GLN A 89 -1.23 15.43 1.03
C GLN A 89 -2.52 14.62 1.09
N LEU A 90 -2.88 13.91 0.01
CA LEU A 90 -4.07 13.04 -0.02
C LEU A 90 -3.98 11.92 1.04
N ALA A 91 -2.81 11.29 1.19
CA ALA A 91 -2.58 10.27 2.20
C ALA A 91 -2.75 10.80 3.64
N ALA A 92 -2.31 12.03 3.91
CA ALA A 92 -2.42 12.65 5.23
C ALA A 92 -3.87 12.83 5.70
N HIS A 93 -4.82 13.04 4.77
CA HIS A 93 -6.25 13.16 5.09
C HIS A 93 -6.90 11.83 5.50
N CYS A 94 -6.22 10.70 5.26
CA CYS A 94 -6.66 9.35 5.64
C CYS A 94 -8.06 8.93 5.11
N ASP A 95 -8.69 9.69 4.20
CA ASP A 95 -9.95 9.31 3.54
C ASP A 95 -9.65 8.42 2.33
N ARG A 96 -10.27 7.24 2.32
CA ARG A 96 -10.08 6.25 1.25
C ARG A 96 -10.56 6.73 -0.13
N ARG A 97 -11.43 7.73 -0.22
CA ARG A 97 -12.03 8.15 -1.48
C ARG A 97 -11.22 9.21 -2.22
N LEU A 98 -10.35 9.95 -1.53
CA LEU A 98 -9.73 11.15 -2.08
C LEU A 98 -8.81 10.86 -3.27
N LEU A 99 -7.93 9.85 -3.17
CA LEU A 99 -7.04 9.51 -4.28
C LEU A 99 -7.81 9.02 -5.52
N PRO A 100 -8.77 8.07 -5.43
CA PRO A 100 -9.62 7.71 -6.56
C PRO A 100 -10.37 8.90 -7.18
N LEU A 101 -10.92 9.80 -6.34
CA LEU A 101 -11.65 10.97 -6.81
C LEU A 101 -10.75 11.96 -7.53
N GLU A 102 -9.54 12.20 -7.00
CA GLU A 102 -8.56 13.09 -7.64
C GLU A 102 -8.11 12.53 -9.00
N LEU A 103 -7.79 11.24 -9.07
CA LEU A 103 -7.42 10.59 -10.33
C LEU A 103 -8.56 10.64 -11.36
N ALA A 104 -9.80 10.40 -10.91
CA ALA A 104 -10.98 10.50 -11.78
C ALA A 104 -11.23 11.94 -12.25
N ALA A 105 -11.08 12.95 -11.37
CA ALA A 105 -11.24 14.36 -11.71
C ALA A 105 -10.21 14.82 -12.76
N ARG A 106 -9.02 14.21 -12.77
CA ARG A 106 -7.96 14.43 -13.77
C ARG A 106 -8.16 13.63 -15.06
N GLY A 107 -9.18 12.76 -15.14
CA GLY A 107 -9.40 11.87 -16.29
C GLY A 107 -8.37 10.75 -16.41
N VAL A 108 -7.66 10.42 -15.33
CA VAL A 108 -6.65 9.37 -15.31
C VAL A 108 -7.34 8.01 -15.18
N ALA A 109 -7.17 7.14 -16.17
CA ALA A 109 -7.61 5.76 -16.08
C ALA A 109 -6.68 4.98 -15.15
N PHE A 110 -7.20 4.38 -14.09
CA PHE A 110 -6.41 3.60 -13.14
C PHE A 110 -7.06 2.25 -12.85
N THR A 111 -6.25 1.29 -12.41
CA THR A 111 -6.74 0.05 -11.79
C THR A 111 -6.60 0.16 -10.29
N SER A 112 -7.51 -0.47 -9.54
CA SER A 112 -7.41 -0.48 -8.09
C SER A 112 -7.75 -1.82 -7.48
N TRP A 113 -7.17 -2.08 -6.31
CA TRP A 113 -7.46 -3.23 -5.47
C TRP A 113 -7.33 -2.84 -4.00
N GLU A 114 -8.17 -3.41 -3.14
CA GLU A 114 -8.12 -3.23 -1.70
C GLU A 114 -8.01 -4.58 -0.99
N GLY A 115 -7.31 -4.61 0.14
CA GLY A 115 -7.27 -5.80 0.99
C GLY A 115 -6.74 -5.53 2.39
N LEU A 116 -6.61 -6.61 3.16
CA LEU A 116 -6.25 -6.57 4.59
C LEU A 116 -7.21 -5.66 5.37
N CYS A 117 -8.51 -5.94 5.22
CA CYS A 117 -9.60 -5.13 5.76
C CYS A 117 -9.79 -5.32 7.29
N GLN A 118 -9.25 -6.40 7.84
CA GLN A 118 -9.28 -6.68 9.27
C GLN A 118 -8.09 -6.02 9.99
N PRO A 119 -8.25 -5.60 11.24
CA PRO A 119 -7.13 -5.19 12.07
C PRO A 119 -6.10 -6.32 12.15
N THR A 120 -4.80 -6.01 12.00
CA THR A 120 -3.75 -6.92 12.46
C THR A 120 -3.93 -7.08 13.97
N GLU A 121 -4.17 -8.31 14.43
CA GLU A 121 -4.57 -8.59 15.83
C GLU A 121 -3.53 -8.10 16.85
N GLN A 122 -2.26 -7.99 16.45
CA GLN A 122 -1.19 -7.36 17.22
C GLN A 122 -0.21 -6.66 16.27
N PRO A 123 -0.04 -5.32 16.35
CA PRO A 123 1.04 -4.65 15.62
C PRO A 123 2.39 -5.17 16.12
N GLU A 124 3.34 -5.32 15.20
CA GLU A 124 4.67 -5.82 15.49
C GLU A 124 5.39 -4.91 16.50
N ASP A 125 5.94 -5.50 17.56
CA ASP A 125 6.72 -4.76 18.56
C ASP A 125 8.11 -4.43 18.00
N TRP A 126 8.20 -3.24 17.40
CA TRP A 126 9.44 -2.71 16.85
C TRP A 126 10.58 -2.62 17.86
N ALA A 127 10.30 -2.40 19.16
CA ALA A 127 11.35 -2.36 20.16
C ALA A 127 12.01 -3.75 20.33
N THR A 128 11.21 -4.81 20.28
CA THR A 128 11.71 -6.19 20.30
C THR A 128 12.46 -6.54 19.01
N VAL A 129 11.95 -6.12 17.84
CA VAL A 129 12.62 -6.34 16.54
C VAL A 129 13.97 -5.65 16.49
N THR A 130 14.05 -4.37 16.85
CA THR A 130 15.30 -3.61 16.89
C THR A 130 16.32 -4.24 17.83
N ARG A 131 15.90 -4.67 19.02
CA ARG A 131 16.77 -5.35 19.99
C ARG A 131 17.35 -6.65 19.40
N ARG A 132 16.55 -7.44 18.68
CA ARG A 132 17.03 -8.66 18.00
C ARG A 132 18.01 -8.36 16.88
N ALA A 133 17.76 -7.31 16.09
CA ALA A 133 18.65 -6.89 15.01
C ALA A 133 20.02 -6.43 15.53
N GLN A 134 20.06 -5.78 16.70
CA GLN A 134 21.32 -5.37 17.36
C GLN A 134 22.19 -6.55 17.82
N LEU A 135 21.62 -7.75 17.97
CA LEU A 135 22.36 -8.96 18.37
C LEU A 135 23.00 -9.68 17.18
N ALA A 136 22.78 -9.24 15.94
CA ALA A 136 23.39 -9.84 14.76
C ALA A 136 24.87 -9.41 14.67
N PRO A 137 25.85 -10.34 14.75
CA PRO A 137 27.25 -10.01 14.56
C PRO A 137 27.48 -9.61 13.10
N VAL A 138 27.97 -8.39 12.90
CA VAL A 138 28.42 -7.90 11.58
C VAL A 138 29.89 -8.26 11.44
N CYS A 139 30.19 -9.27 10.62
CA CYS A 139 31.58 -9.60 10.26
C CYS A 139 31.96 -8.82 8.99
N PHE A 140 33.11 -8.16 9.02
CA PHE A 140 33.74 -7.51 7.86
C PHE A 140 34.84 -8.40 7.30
#